data_AF-A0AAZ3PPJ2-F1
#
_entry.id   AF-A0AAZ3PPJ2-F1
#
_cell.length_a   1.000
_cell.length_b   1.000
_cell.length_c   1.000
_cell.angle_alpha   90.00
_cell.angle_beta   90.00
_cell.angle_gamma   90.00
#
_symmetry.space_group_name_H-M   'P 1'
#
loop_
_entity.id
_entity.type
_entity.pdbx_description
1 polymer ?
#
loop_
_entity_poly.entity_id
_entity_poly.type
_entity_poly.pdbx_seq_one_letter_code
_entity_poly.pdbx_strand_id
1 'polypeptide(L)'
;MLPVLGRLLEEDKEFNTLLKCTTSGTLAKFSKLVTSMKTLAARALTDFSAHVKNNPDRESMSKDGTVHEFNSNTILFLQQLLSFADAVRSILYPHDVDSDTVTMEVSSSVQVDVQHDTDADESEEQPSDSQESKGNDNQRALSPYVCKVLEHLQYNLQSKAKVYEDHALGAIFLLNNYNYILKSMKKSSLFEVVKTSGRDPEVEYGELIEQQKQVYQHSWLKVTECLTEKNLPTFKPGDKLKEKDCQVIKDKFKSFNEGLEELYKAQKAWAIPDREQRQAICQAQREMVSKAYTAFLLRGVMAYHRAYDWRLLLHSESTPIP
;
A
#
# COMPACT_ATOMS: atom_id res chain seq x y z
N MET A 1 -5.67 21.01 -15.36
CA MET A 1 -5.31 20.57 -16.73
C MET A 1 -6.14 19.36 -17.15
N LEU A 2 -6.15 18.27 -16.36
CA LEU A 2 -6.94 17.06 -16.67
C LEU A 2 -8.45 17.32 -16.85
N PRO A 3 -9.15 18.16 -16.04
CA PRO A 3 -10.56 18.45 -16.30
C PRO A 3 -10.79 19.17 -17.64
N VAL A 4 -9.87 20.05 -18.03
CA VAL A 4 -9.95 20.77 -19.32
C VAL A 4 -9.68 19.81 -20.48
N LEU A 5 -8.68 18.94 -20.36
CA LEU A 5 -8.40 17.89 -21.34
C LEU A 5 -9.53 16.88 -21.45
N GLY A 6 -10.13 16.48 -20.33
CA GLY A 6 -11.30 15.60 -20.28
C GLY A 6 -12.47 16.20 -21.06
N ARG A 7 -12.85 17.44 -20.75
CA ARG A 7 -13.92 18.15 -21.49
C ARG A 7 -13.61 18.32 -22.98
N LEU A 8 -12.36 18.66 -23.33
CA LEU A 8 -11.94 18.79 -24.73
C LEU A 8 -11.98 17.46 -25.50
N LEU A 9 -11.84 16.32 -24.82
CA LEU A 9 -11.87 14.99 -25.43
C LEU A 9 -13.27 14.35 -25.39
N GLU A 10 -14.09 14.66 -24.39
CA GLU A 10 -15.49 14.23 -24.30
C GLU A 10 -16.37 14.93 -25.35
N GLU A 11 -16.13 16.23 -25.59
CA GLU A 11 -16.87 17.02 -26.57
C GLU A 11 -16.31 16.89 -28.00
N ASP A 12 -15.39 15.95 -28.25
CA ASP A 12 -14.65 15.84 -29.52
C ASP A 12 -15.59 15.72 -30.75
N LYS A 13 -16.74 15.03 -30.64
CA LYS A 13 -17.72 14.94 -31.75
C LYS A 13 -18.45 16.26 -32.03
N GLU A 14 -18.92 16.97 -31.01
CA GLU A 14 -19.63 18.24 -31.16
C GLU A 14 -18.66 19.35 -31.58
N PHE A 15 -17.49 19.39 -30.95
CA PHE A 15 -16.43 20.35 -31.23
C PHE A 15 -15.86 20.17 -32.64
N ASN A 16 -15.61 18.92 -33.08
CA ASN A 16 -15.18 18.65 -34.45
C ASN A 16 -16.27 18.98 -35.47
N THR A 17 -17.56 18.77 -35.14
CA THR A 17 -18.68 19.17 -36.01
C THR A 17 -18.76 20.69 -36.14
N LEU A 18 -18.55 21.42 -35.04
CA LEU A 18 -18.50 22.89 -35.05
C LEU A 18 -17.28 23.42 -35.85
N LEU A 19 -16.13 22.75 -35.70
CA LEU A 19 -14.88 23.12 -36.33
C LEU A 19 -14.81 22.78 -37.82
N LYS A 20 -15.58 21.80 -38.31
CA LYS A 20 -15.72 21.50 -39.75
C LYS A 20 -16.22 22.71 -40.56
N CYS A 21 -16.96 23.62 -39.92
CA CYS A 21 -17.44 24.86 -40.52
C CYS A 21 -16.43 26.03 -40.43
N THR A 22 -15.23 25.81 -39.89
CA THR A 22 -14.21 26.85 -39.67
C THR A 22 -13.07 26.80 -40.69
N THR A 23 -12.22 27.83 -40.70
CA THR A 23 -11.05 27.87 -41.59
C THR A 23 -10.00 26.83 -41.20
N SER A 24 -9.33 26.24 -42.19
CA SER A 24 -8.25 25.25 -41.99
C SER A 24 -7.16 25.73 -41.04
N GLY A 25 -6.85 27.04 -41.02
CA GLY A 25 -5.89 27.63 -40.10
C GLY A 25 -6.35 27.65 -38.63
N THR A 26 -7.66 27.71 -38.36
CA THR A 26 -8.21 27.66 -36.99
C THR A 26 -8.16 26.24 -36.45
N LEU A 27 -8.53 25.26 -37.29
CA LEU A 27 -8.41 23.84 -36.98
C LEU A 27 -6.97 23.43 -36.65
N ALA A 28 -6.00 23.88 -37.45
CA ALA A 28 -4.58 23.61 -37.22
C ALA A 28 -4.07 24.18 -35.89
N LYS A 29 -4.51 25.38 -35.50
CA LYS A 29 -4.15 26.00 -34.22
C LYS A 29 -4.74 25.23 -33.03
N PHE A 30 -5.99 24.79 -33.14
CA PHE A 30 -6.64 24.00 -32.10
C PHE A 30 -5.96 22.64 -31.92
N SER A 31 -5.70 21.91 -33.01
CA SER A 31 -4.97 20.65 -32.98
C SER A 31 -3.59 20.81 -32.31
N LYS A 32 -2.84 21.85 -32.67
CA LYS A 32 -1.56 22.17 -32.03
C LYS A 32 -1.69 22.44 -30.53
N LEU A 33 -2.75 23.12 -30.08
CA LEU A 33 -3.02 23.36 -28.67
C LEU A 33 -3.30 22.07 -27.92
N VAL A 34 -4.16 21.19 -28.46
CA VAL A 34 -4.47 19.88 -27.87
C VAL A 34 -3.22 19.03 -27.75
N THR A 35 -2.41 18.92 -28.81
CA THR A 35 -1.12 18.21 -28.77
C THR A 35 -0.19 18.79 -27.71
N SER A 36 -0.06 20.13 -27.64
CA SER A 36 0.78 20.78 -26.63
C SER A 36 0.30 20.49 -25.20
N MET A 37 -1.00 20.48 -24.96
CA MET A 37 -1.58 20.15 -23.65
C MET A 37 -1.36 18.68 -23.29
N LYS A 38 -1.54 17.75 -24.24
CA LYS A 38 -1.24 16.32 -24.04
C LYS A 38 0.23 16.08 -23.73
N THR A 39 1.16 16.69 -24.49
CA THR A 39 2.61 16.58 -24.24
C THR A 39 2.98 17.12 -22.86
N LEU A 40 2.42 18.26 -22.46
CA LEU A 40 2.67 18.84 -21.14
C LEU A 40 2.14 17.95 -20.01
N ALA A 41 0.93 17.40 -20.17
CA ALA A 41 0.35 16.48 -19.20
C ALA A 41 1.15 15.17 -19.09
N ALA A 42 1.58 14.57 -20.21
CA ALA A 42 2.42 13.37 -20.23
C ALA A 42 3.75 13.60 -19.50
N ARG A 43 4.37 14.77 -19.71
CA ARG A 43 5.58 15.18 -18.99
C ARG A 43 5.30 15.31 -17.50
N ALA A 44 4.22 15.99 -17.10
CA ALA A 44 3.85 16.14 -15.69
C ALA A 44 3.61 14.78 -14.99
N LEU A 45 2.97 13.82 -15.67
CA LEU A 45 2.78 12.46 -15.15
C LEU A 45 4.12 11.72 -14.99
N THR A 46 5.04 11.91 -15.93
CA THR A 46 6.39 11.32 -15.86
C THR A 46 7.19 11.92 -14.71
N ASP A 47 7.18 13.24 -14.58
CA ASP A 47 7.88 13.99 -13.53
C ASP A 47 7.31 13.65 -12.15
N PHE A 48 5.98 13.51 -12.03
CA PHE A 48 5.35 13.07 -10.80
C PHE A 48 5.83 11.67 -10.39
N SER A 49 5.83 10.71 -11.32
CA SER A 49 6.33 9.36 -11.04
C SER A 49 7.79 9.36 -10.59
N ALA A 50 8.64 10.17 -11.22
CA ALA A 50 10.04 10.33 -10.81
C ALA A 50 10.20 11.00 -9.44
N HIS A 51 9.36 12.00 -9.16
CA HIS A 51 9.31 12.68 -7.86
C HIS A 51 8.92 11.72 -6.74
N VAL A 52 7.93 10.84 -6.97
CA VAL A 52 7.53 9.80 -6.01
C VAL A 52 8.69 8.89 -5.64
N LYS A 53 9.50 8.48 -6.61
CA LYS A 53 10.67 7.63 -6.36
C LYS A 53 11.73 8.33 -5.51
N ASN A 54 12.06 9.55 -5.90
CA ASN A 54 13.25 10.26 -5.42
C ASN A 54 12.97 11.22 -4.27
N ASN A 55 11.72 11.39 -3.83
CA ASN A 55 11.29 12.41 -2.88
C ASN A 55 12.35 12.55 -1.75
N PRO A 56 13.17 13.64 -1.79
CA PRO A 56 14.37 13.76 -0.97
C PRO A 56 14.05 14.25 0.43
N ASP A 57 12.78 14.47 0.73
CA ASP A 57 12.29 15.00 2.00
C ASP A 57 12.38 13.93 3.09
N ARG A 58 13.64 13.68 3.49
CA ARG A 58 14.05 12.80 4.60
C ARG A 58 14.03 13.53 5.93
N GLU A 59 13.87 14.85 5.93
CA GLU A 59 13.85 15.68 7.14
C GLU A 59 12.46 15.71 7.79
N SER A 60 11.40 15.40 7.02
CA SER A 60 10.02 15.24 7.50
C SER A 60 9.66 13.80 7.93
N MET A 61 10.60 13.04 8.50
CA MET A 61 10.29 11.69 9.00
C MET A 61 9.50 11.74 10.31
N SER A 62 8.44 10.94 10.42
CA SER A 62 7.63 10.86 11.64
C SER A 62 8.43 10.21 12.77
N LYS A 63 8.45 10.81 13.96
CA LYS A 63 9.22 10.26 15.10
C LYS A 63 8.60 9.00 15.69
N ASP A 64 7.32 8.77 15.40
CA ASP A 64 6.49 7.70 15.94
C ASP A 64 6.19 6.58 14.92
N GLY A 65 6.72 6.68 13.69
CA GLY A 65 6.48 5.71 12.62
C GLY A 65 5.09 5.80 11.99
N THR A 66 4.34 6.89 12.19
CA THR A 66 3.02 7.07 11.55
C THR A 66 3.08 7.17 10.03
N VAL A 67 1.90 7.12 9.41
CA VAL A 67 1.71 7.29 7.96
C VAL A 67 2.26 8.63 7.52
N HIS A 68 3.11 8.62 6.49
CA HIS A 68 3.69 9.83 5.94
C HIS A 68 2.68 10.54 5.02
N GLU A 69 2.51 11.85 5.14
CA GLU A 69 1.54 12.64 4.36
C GLU A 69 1.72 12.45 2.84
N PHE A 70 2.98 12.46 2.38
CA PHE A 70 3.38 12.14 1.00
C PHE A 70 2.69 10.90 0.42
N ASN A 71 2.50 9.85 1.22
CA ASN A 71 1.85 8.62 0.76
C ASN A 71 0.36 8.82 0.53
N SER A 72 -0.32 9.47 1.49
CA SER A 72 -1.72 9.85 1.37
C SER A 72 -1.96 10.72 0.14
N ASN A 73 -1.07 11.69 -0.09
CA ASN A 73 -1.13 12.58 -1.26
C ASN A 73 -0.91 11.80 -2.58
N THR A 74 0.01 10.84 -2.60
CA THR A 74 0.26 9.99 -3.77
C THR A 74 -0.94 9.11 -4.11
N ILE A 75 -1.54 8.47 -3.10
CA ILE A 75 -2.73 7.63 -3.32
C ILE A 75 -3.93 8.48 -3.76
N LEU A 76 -4.13 9.65 -3.14
CA LEU A 76 -5.18 10.59 -3.55
C LEU A 76 -5.00 11.04 -5.01
N PHE A 77 -3.78 11.35 -5.41
CA PHE A 77 -3.46 11.70 -6.79
C PHE A 77 -3.82 10.56 -7.76
N LEU A 78 -3.44 9.32 -7.44
CA LEU A 78 -3.78 8.16 -8.27
C LEU A 78 -5.29 7.95 -8.36
N GLN A 79 -6.03 8.14 -7.26
CA GLN A 79 -7.49 8.06 -7.26
C GLN A 79 -8.13 9.14 -8.15
N GLN A 80 -7.65 10.38 -8.05
CA GLN A 80 -8.12 11.48 -8.91
C GLN A 80 -7.80 11.25 -10.39
N LEU A 81 -6.66 10.61 -10.69
CA LEU A 81 -6.28 10.28 -12.06
C LEU A 81 -7.30 9.35 -12.73
N LEU A 82 -7.86 8.40 -11.96
CA LEU A 82 -8.89 7.48 -12.46
C LEU A 82 -10.22 8.18 -12.78
N SER A 83 -10.50 9.36 -12.22
CA SER A 83 -11.68 10.15 -12.58
C SER A 83 -11.60 10.75 -13.98
N PHE A 84 -10.42 10.72 -14.63
CA PHE A 84 -10.18 11.26 -15.97
C PHE A 84 -9.61 10.20 -16.92
N ALA A 85 -10.10 8.96 -16.80
CA ALA A 85 -9.45 7.79 -17.38
C ALA A 85 -9.24 7.86 -18.90
N ASP A 86 -10.25 8.30 -19.67
CA ASP A 86 -10.17 8.47 -21.12
C ASP A 86 -9.11 9.51 -21.52
N ALA A 87 -9.09 10.65 -20.83
CA ALA A 87 -8.12 11.70 -21.09
C ALA A 87 -6.70 11.22 -20.81
N VAL A 88 -6.51 10.52 -19.69
CA VAL A 88 -5.20 9.99 -19.29
C VAL A 88 -4.74 8.88 -20.24
N ARG A 89 -5.64 7.99 -20.70
CA ARG A 89 -5.34 7.01 -21.75
C ARG A 89 -4.86 7.70 -23.02
N SER A 90 -5.57 8.73 -23.49
CA SER A 90 -5.19 9.49 -24.70
C SER A 90 -3.86 10.25 -24.56
N ILE A 91 -3.45 10.59 -23.33
CA ILE A 91 -2.17 11.25 -23.01
C ILE A 91 -1.03 10.23 -22.98
N LEU A 92 -1.23 9.06 -22.36
CA LEU A 92 -0.21 8.03 -22.17
C LEU A 92 0.01 7.17 -23.42
N TYR A 93 -1.07 6.90 -24.17
CA TYR A 93 -1.08 6.03 -25.35
C TYR A 93 -1.72 6.75 -26.55
N PRO A 94 -1.07 7.79 -27.09
CA PRO A 94 -1.62 8.56 -28.21
C PRO A 94 -1.77 7.76 -29.51
N HIS A 95 -1.20 6.54 -29.58
CA HIS A 95 -1.25 5.65 -30.75
C HIS A 95 -2.24 4.48 -30.61
N ASP A 96 -2.80 4.21 -29.41
CA ASP A 96 -3.76 3.11 -29.12
C ASP A 96 -5.22 3.60 -28.99
N VAL A 97 -5.46 4.88 -29.24
CA VAL A 97 -6.81 5.39 -29.49
C VAL A 97 -7.07 5.06 -30.95
N ASP A 98 -8.06 4.21 -31.21
CA ASP A 98 -8.43 3.77 -32.54
C ASP A 98 -8.35 4.88 -33.59
N SER A 99 -8.00 4.43 -34.79
CA SER A 99 -7.98 5.08 -36.09
C SER A 99 -9.28 5.82 -36.50
N ASP A 100 -10.06 6.34 -35.54
CA ASP A 100 -11.26 7.16 -35.72
C ASP A 100 -10.98 8.66 -35.54
N THR A 101 -9.85 9.06 -34.96
CA THR A 101 -9.35 10.45 -35.14
C THR A 101 -8.63 10.55 -36.47
N VAL A 102 -9.45 10.60 -37.53
CA VAL A 102 -9.15 11.02 -38.91
C VAL A 102 -7.73 11.58 -39.08
N THR A 103 -6.83 10.75 -39.59
CA THR A 103 -5.80 11.25 -40.51
C THR A 103 -6.54 12.02 -41.59
N MET A 104 -6.35 13.34 -41.64
CA MET A 104 -6.89 14.19 -42.68
C MET A 104 -6.22 13.85 -44.02
N GLU A 105 -6.64 12.75 -44.62
CA GLU A 105 -6.34 12.47 -46.02
C GLU A 105 -7.42 13.11 -46.89
N VAL A 106 -6.97 14.06 -47.70
CA VAL A 106 -7.74 14.78 -48.71
C VAL A 106 -8.17 13.78 -49.78
N SER A 107 -9.48 13.64 -49.98
CA SER A 107 -10.07 12.73 -50.96
C SER A 107 -9.61 12.97 -52.40
N SER A 108 -9.49 11.89 -53.17
CA SER A 108 -9.78 11.90 -54.60
C SER A 108 -10.66 10.68 -54.96
N SER A 109 -11.72 10.98 -55.70
CA SER A 109 -12.89 10.19 -56.09
C SER A 109 -12.60 8.88 -56.85
N VAL A 110 -13.57 7.94 -56.83
CA VAL A 110 -14.42 7.51 -57.98
C VAL A 110 -15.34 6.35 -57.54
N GLN A 111 -16.61 6.44 -57.94
CA GLN A 111 -17.70 5.48 -57.75
C GLN A 111 -17.55 4.24 -58.66
N VAL A 112 -17.93 3.04 -58.20
CA VAL A 112 -18.71 2.07 -59.01
C VAL A 112 -19.61 1.21 -58.10
N ASP A 113 -20.85 1.13 -58.53
CA ASP A 113 -22.04 0.43 -58.06
C ASP A 113 -22.03 -1.06 -58.44
N VAL A 114 -22.42 -2.00 -57.55
CA VAL A 114 -23.16 -3.25 -57.90
C VAL A 114 -23.91 -3.77 -56.67
N GLN A 115 -25.20 -3.96 -56.88
CA GLN A 115 -26.26 -4.49 -56.02
C GLN A 115 -26.23 -6.02 -55.88
N HIS A 116 -26.55 -6.57 -54.70
CA HIS A 116 -27.15 -7.89 -54.58
C HIS A 116 -28.01 -8.01 -53.30
N ASP A 117 -29.28 -8.36 -53.50
CA ASP A 117 -30.29 -8.69 -52.49
C ASP A 117 -29.90 -9.93 -51.66
N THR A 118 -30.31 -9.99 -50.39
CA THR A 118 -31.11 -11.09 -49.81
C THR A 118 -31.34 -10.88 -48.31
N ASP A 119 -32.62 -10.82 -47.96
CA ASP A 119 -33.34 -11.31 -46.79
C ASP A 119 -32.93 -10.93 -45.35
N ALA A 120 -33.95 -10.37 -44.70
CA ALA A 120 -33.99 -9.88 -43.33
C ALA A 120 -33.94 -11.03 -42.30
N ASP A 121 -33.06 -10.87 -41.31
CA ASP A 121 -33.20 -11.48 -40.00
C ASP A 121 -33.19 -10.33 -38.98
N GLU A 122 -34.37 -10.01 -38.45
CA GLU A 122 -34.55 -9.04 -37.38
C GLU A 122 -34.01 -9.64 -36.07
N SER A 123 -32.72 -9.42 -35.81
CA SER A 123 -32.15 -9.58 -34.48
C SER A 123 -32.30 -8.26 -33.73
N GLU A 124 -33.20 -8.21 -32.74
CA GLU A 124 -33.35 -7.10 -31.80
C GLU A 124 -32.02 -6.88 -31.03
N GLU A 125 -31.27 -5.83 -31.38
CA GLU A 125 -30.12 -5.37 -30.59
C GLU A 125 -30.61 -4.71 -29.29
N GLN A 126 -30.44 -5.40 -28.16
CA GLN A 126 -30.55 -4.80 -26.84
C GLN A 126 -29.30 -3.95 -26.52
N PRO A 127 -29.45 -2.69 -26.03
CA PRO A 127 -28.32 -1.84 -25.70
C PRO A 127 -27.93 -2.01 -24.22
N SER A 128 -26.96 -2.87 -23.90
CA SER A 128 -26.45 -2.96 -22.51
C SER A 128 -24.96 -3.27 -22.32
N ASP A 129 -24.18 -3.59 -23.36
CA ASP A 129 -22.80 -4.13 -23.17
C ASP A 129 -21.65 -3.13 -23.42
N SER A 130 -21.95 -1.92 -23.90
CA SER A 130 -20.91 -0.99 -24.41
C SER A 130 -20.24 -0.12 -23.34
N GLN A 131 -20.83 0.03 -22.14
CA GLN A 131 -20.24 0.83 -21.05
C GLN A 131 -19.29 0.04 -20.13
N GLU A 132 -19.60 -1.24 -19.84
CA GLU A 132 -18.70 -2.10 -19.04
C GLU A 132 -17.41 -2.43 -19.79
N SER A 133 -17.51 -2.72 -21.10
CA SER A 133 -16.35 -2.95 -21.97
C SER A 133 -15.37 -1.77 -21.96
N LYS A 134 -15.85 -0.52 -22.15
CA LYS A 134 -15.00 0.69 -22.14
C LYS A 134 -14.37 0.97 -20.78
N GLY A 135 -15.11 0.74 -19.69
CA GLY A 135 -14.58 0.86 -18.33
C GLY A 135 -13.39 -0.08 -18.10
N ASN A 136 -13.49 -1.32 -18.58
CA ASN A 136 -12.43 -2.32 -18.45
C ASN A 136 -11.18 -1.99 -19.29
N ASP A 137 -11.36 -1.44 -20.49
CA ASP A 137 -10.23 -1.05 -21.35
C ASP A 137 -9.44 0.14 -20.77
N ASN A 138 -10.14 1.11 -20.19
CA ASN A 138 -9.52 2.24 -19.53
C ASN A 138 -8.74 1.82 -18.28
N GLN A 139 -9.29 0.89 -17.48
CA GLN A 139 -8.57 0.34 -16.34
C GLN A 139 -7.28 -0.37 -16.78
N ARG A 140 -7.34 -1.19 -17.83
CA ARG A 140 -6.17 -1.87 -18.41
C ARG A 140 -5.13 -0.90 -18.92
N ALA A 141 -5.55 0.16 -19.62
CA ALA A 141 -4.63 1.16 -20.16
C ALA A 141 -3.91 1.95 -19.06
N LEU A 142 -4.57 2.26 -17.95
CA LEU A 142 -3.97 3.02 -16.85
C LEU A 142 -3.10 2.18 -15.92
N SER A 143 -3.31 0.86 -15.92
CA SER A 143 -2.64 -0.08 -15.02
C SER A 143 -1.12 0.03 -15.01
N PRO A 144 -0.41 0.08 -16.15
CA PRO A 144 1.06 0.17 -16.16
C PRO A 144 1.59 1.42 -15.46
N TYR A 145 0.93 2.57 -15.66
CA TYR A 145 1.32 3.82 -15.00
C TYR A 145 1.06 3.77 -13.51
N VAL A 146 -0.12 3.30 -13.10
CA VAL A 146 -0.50 3.15 -11.69
C VAL A 146 0.48 2.22 -10.96
N CYS A 147 0.73 1.02 -11.50
CA CYS A 147 1.66 0.05 -10.91
C CYS A 147 3.06 0.63 -10.75
N LYS A 148 3.56 1.35 -11.77
CA LYS A 148 4.87 2.01 -11.72
C LYS A 148 4.97 3.06 -10.60
N VAL A 149 3.92 3.87 -10.42
CA VAL A 149 3.91 4.88 -9.33
C VAL A 149 3.87 4.20 -7.96
N LEU A 150 3.08 3.13 -7.80
CA LEU A 150 3.03 2.36 -6.55
C LEU A 150 4.37 1.70 -6.23
N GLU A 151 5.07 1.15 -7.22
CA GLU A 151 6.42 0.59 -7.05
C GLU A 151 7.44 1.66 -6.65
N HIS A 152 7.38 2.84 -7.29
CA HIS A 152 8.20 3.98 -6.89
C HIS A 152 7.91 4.44 -5.46
N LEU A 153 6.64 4.44 -5.06
CA LEU A 153 6.23 4.79 -3.69
C LEU A 153 6.76 3.77 -2.68
N GLN A 154 6.63 2.49 -2.97
CA GLN A 154 7.18 1.41 -2.13
C GLN A 154 8.71 1.54 -1.99
N TYR A 155 9.42 1.75 -3.09
CA TYR A 155 10.88 1.97 -3.06
C TYR A 155 11.27 3.19 -2.21
N ASN A 156 10.53 4.29 -2.35
CA ASN A 156 10.75 5.49 -1.54
C ASN A 156 10.54 5.19 -0.05
N LEU A 157 9.47 4.47 0.29
CA LEU A 157 9.17 4.10 1.67
C LEU A 157 10.24 3.22 2.30
N GLN A 158 10.72 2.21 1.56
CA GLN A 158 11.84 1.37 1.99
C GLN A 158 13.12 2.19 2.21
N SER A 159 13.35 3.20 1.37
CA SER A 159 14.52 4.08 1.52
C SER A 159 14.38 4.99 2.74
N LYS A 160 13.17 5.48 3.03
CA LYS A 160 12.84 6.30 4.21
C LYS A 160 12.94 5.49 5.51
N ALA A 161 12.48 4.24 5.51
CA ALA A 161 12.55 3.36 6.68
C ALA A 161 13.99 3.11 7.18
N LYS A 162 14.99 3.22 6.29
CA LYS A 162 16.42 3.09 6.65
C LYS A 162 16.99 4.30 7.40
N VAL A 163 16.23 5.40 7.53
CA VAL A 163 16.65 6.60 8.26
C VAL A 163 16.48 6.41 9.77
N TYR A 164 15.58 5.52 10.21
CA TYR A 164 15.41 5.21 11.62
C TYR A 164 16.61 4.45 12.17
N GLU A 165 17.12 4.87 13.33
CA GLU A 165 18.18 4.16 14.05
C GLU A 165 17.68 2.79 14.56
N ASP A 166 16.46 2.76 15.07
CA ASP A 166 15.80 1.53 15.49
C ASP A 166 15.10 0.85 14.30
N HIS A 167 15.58 -0.33 13.93
CA HIS A 167 15.05 -1.14 12.84
C HIS A 167 13.59 -1.55 13.07
N ALA A 168 13.18 -1.73 14.34
CA ALA A 168 11.80 -2.07 14.67
C ALA A 168 10.86 -0.88 14.47
N LEU A 169 11.33 0.35 14.72
CA LEU A 169 10.57 1.56 14.37
C LEU A 169 10.43 1.72 12.85
N GLY A 170 11.50 1.44 12.09
CA GLY A 170 11.45 1.38 10.64
C GLY A 170 10.43 0.35 10.12
N ALA A 171 10.32 -0.80 10.78
CA ALA A 171 9.31 -1.81 10.46
C ALA A 171 7.88 -1.33 10.77
N ILE A 172 7.65 -0.68 11.91
CA ILE A 172 6.34 -0.06 12.23
C ILE A 172 5.95 0.99 11.19
N PHE A 173 6.90 1.83 10.78
CA PHE A 173 6.69 2.80 9.73
C PHE A 173 6.24 2.14 8.42
N LEU A 174 6.96 1.13 7.95
CA LEU A 174 6.59 0.42 6.72
C LEU A 174 5.22 -0.27 6.86
N LEU A 175 4.98 -0.93 8.00
CA LEU A 175 3.70 -1.59 8.30
C LEU A 175 2.51 -0.63 8.19
N ASN A 176 2.62 0.54 8.82
CA ASN A 176 1.57 1.55 8.81
C ASN A 176 1.29 2.04 7.39
N ASN A 177 2.34 2.32 6.63
CA ASN A 177 2.21 2.86 5.28
C ASN A 177 1.70 1.83 4.28
N TYR A 178 2.16 0.58 4.34
CA TYR A 178 1.64 -0.51 3.50
C TYR A 178 0.17 -0.83 3.81
N ASN A 179 -0.19 -0.91 5.09
CA ASN A 179 -1.59 -1.12 5.48
C ASN A 179 -2.48 0.04 5.00
N TYR A 180 -2.00 1.30 5.11
CA TYR A 180 -2.72 2.45 4.58
C TYR A 180 -2.91 2.38 3.06
N ILE A 181 -1.86 2.06 2.30
CA ILE A 181 -1.93 1.93 0.84
C ILE A 181 -2.93 0.84 0.46
N LEU A 182 -2.84 -0.36 1.06
CA LEU A 182 -3.76 -1.45 0.80
C LEU A 182 -5.21 -1.09 1.14
N LYS A 183 -5.48 -0.53 2.33
CA LYS A 183 -6.84 -0.12 2.73
C LYS A 183 -7.39 1.00 1.85
N SER A 184 -6.53 1.90 1.37
CA SER A 184 -6.95 2.99 0.47
C SER A 184 -7.23 2.48 -0.94
N MET A 185 -6.44 1.54 -1.45
CA MET A 185 -6.72 0.86 -2.72
C MET A 185 -8.07 0.14 -2.64
N LYS A 186 -8.28 -0.71 -1.62
CA LYS A 186 -9.53 -1.48 -1.42
C LYS A 186 -10.80 -0.64 -1.36
N LYS A 187 -10.70 0.66 -1.05
CA LYS A 187 -11.83 1.59 -0.99
C LYS A 187 -12.08 2.35 -2.31
N SER A 188 -11.34 2.04 -3.36
CA SER A 188 -11.38 2.78 -4.63
C SER A 188 -11.23 1.85 -5.84
N SER A 189 -11.54 2.36 -7.03
CA SER A 189 -11.33 1.63 -8.30
C SER A 189 -9.85 1.32 -8.59
N LEU A 190 -8.93 1.92 -7.83
CA LEU A 190 -7.50 1.65 -7.91
C LEU A 190 -7.17 0.16 -7.70
N PHE A 191 -7.94 -0.53 -6.84
CA PHE A 191 -7.75 -1.95 -6.59
C PHE A 191 -7.96 -2.79 -7.85
N GLU A 192 -9.06 -2.56 -8.58
CA GLU A 192 -9.34 -3.29 -9.82
C GLU A 192 -8.37 -2.91 -10.95
N VAL A 193 -7.98 -1.64 -11.05
CA VAL A 193 -6.96 -1.19 -12.01
C VAL A 193 -5.64 -1.96 -11.82
N VAL A 194 -5.16 -2.11 -10.58
CA VAL A 194 -3.93 -2.88 -10.33
C VAL A 194 -4.13 -4.36 -10.67
N LYS A 195 -5.30 -4.94 -10.37
CA LYS A 195 -5.61 -6.35 -10.72
C LYS A 195 -5.59 -6.61 -12.22
N THR A 196 -5.91 -5.62 -13.06
CA THR A 196 -5.79 -5.79 -14.51
C THR A 196 -4.35 -6.05 -15.01
N SER A 197 -3.32 -5.75 -14.21
CA SER A 197 -1.93 -6.11 -14.50
C SER A 197 -1.56 -7.57 -14.17
N GLY A 198 -2.53 -8.38 -13.70
CA GLY A 198 -2.30 -9.75 -13.25
C GLY A 198 -1.71 -9.85 -11.84
N ARG A 199 -1.64 -8.73 -11.11
CA ARG A 199 -1.18 -8.64 -9.73
C ARG A 199 -2.34 -8.79 -8.75
N ASP A 200 -2.07 -9.31 -7.56
CA ASP A 200 -3.01 -9.28 -6.45
C ASP A 200 -2.48 -8.36 -5.34
N PRO A 201 -3.01 -7.12 -5.23
CA PRO A 201 -2.55 -6.17 -4.21
C PRO A 201 -2.75 -6.67 -2.79
N GLU A 202 -3.75 -7.52 -2.55
CA GLU A 202 -4.04 -8.06 -1.22
C GLU A 202 -2.99 -9.08 -0.79
N VAL A 203 -2.57 -9.95 -1.70
CA VAL A 203 -1.46 -10.89 -1.45
C VAL A 203 -0.15 -10.13 -1.30
N GLU A 204 0.20 -9.27 -2.26
CA GLU A 204 1.50 -8.59 -2.29
C GLU A 204 1.70 -7.66 -1.09
N TYR A 205 0.74 -6.77 -0.79
CA TYR A 205 0.87 -5.90 0.38
C TYR A 205 0.64 -6.67 1.68
N GLY A 206 -0.15 -7.74 1.67
CA GLY A 206 -0.32 -8.65 2.81
C GLY A 206 1.00 -9.27 3.25
N GLU A 207 1.77 -9.81 2.31
CA GLU A 207 3.11 -10.37 2.55
C GLU A 207 4.09 -9.30 3.07
N LEU A 208 4.08 -8.11 2.47
CA LEU A 208 4.92 -6.99 2.94
C LEU A 208 4.58 -6.59 4.38
N ILE A 209 3.30 -6.48 4.72
CA ILE A 209 2.84 -6.16 6.08
C ILE A 209 3.27 -7.26 7.06
N GLU A 210 3.08 -8.53 6.71
CA GLU A 210 3.45 -9.65 7.56
C GLU A 210 4.97 -9.72 7.79
N GLN A 211 5.77 -9.45 6.76
CA GLN A 211 7.22 -9.33 6.89
C GLN A 211 7.60 -8.25 7.91
N GLN A 212 6.95 -7.08 7.88
CA GLN A 212 7.24 -6.01 8.84
C GLN A 212 6.79 -6.37 10.27
N LYS A 213 5.68 -7.10 10.43
CA LYS A 213 5.29 -7.63 11.75
C LYS A 213 6.35 -8.55 12.32
N GLN A 214 6.94 -9.43 11.50
CA GLN A 214 8.01 -10.33 11.93
C GLN A 214 9.27 -9.57 12.35
N VAL A 215 9.67 -8.53 11.59
CA VAL A 215 10.82 -7.67 11.97
C VAL A 215 10.55 -6.95 13.30
N TYR A 216 9.34 -6.39 13.48
CA TYR A 216 8.97 -5.79 14.75
C TYR A 216 8.94 -6.81 15.90
N GLN A 217 8.37 -8.00 15.69
CA GLN A 217 8.36 -9.09 16.68
C GLN A 217 9.78 -9.52 17.07
N HIS A 218 10.73 -9.50 16.14
CA HIS A 218 12.12 -9.85 16.43
C HIS A 218 12.75 -8.95 17.50
N SER A 219 12.33 -7.67 17.62
CA SER A 219 12.80 -6.76 18.66
C SER A 219 12.47 -7.23 20.09
N TRP A 220 11.44 -8.06 20.24
CA TRP A 220 11.02 -8.63 21.51
C TRP A 220 11.78 -9.91 21.88
N LEU A 221 12.54 -10.50 20.94
CA LEU A 221 13.30 -11.72 21.24
C LEU A 221 14.33 -11.48 22.34
N LYS A 222 15.01 -10.33 22.35
CA LYS A 222 15.96 -9.92 23.41
C LYS A 222 15.34 -10.04 24.82
N VAL A 223 14.06 -9.72 24.96
CA VAL A 223 13.32 -9.83 26.23
C VAL A 223 12.99 -11.29 26.56
N THR A 224 12.63 -12.10 25.57
CA THR A 224 12.28 -13.52 25.81
C THR A 224 13.49 -14.45 25.91
N GLU A 225 14.63 -14.09 25.33
CA GLU A 225 15.84 -14.91 25.29
C GLU A 225 16.43 -15.15 26.68
N CYS A 226 16.34 -14.18 27.59
CA CYS A 226 16.81 -14.34 28.97
C CYS A 226 15.99 -15.40 29.74
N LEU A 227 14.74 -15.65 29.33
CA LEU A 227 13.84 -16.66 29.88
C LEU A 227 14.04 -18.07 29.29
N THR A 228 14.96 -18.22 28.34
CA THR A 228 15.25 -19.54 27.73
C THR A 228 15.91 -20.51 28.70
N GLU A 229 15.81 -21.80 28.39
CA GLU A 229 16.38 -22.95 29.13
C GLU A 229 17.88 -22.87 29.35
N LYS A 230 18.59 -22.05 28.57
CA LYS A 230 20.04 -21.91 28.67
C LYS A 230 20.41 -21.47 30.09
N ASN A 231 21.25 -22.27 30.73
CA ASN A 231 21.74 -22.08 32.10
C ASN A 231 20.65 -22.17 33.18
N LEU A 232 19.45 -22.69 32.90
CA LEU A 232 18.48 -22.98 33.96
C LEU A 232 18.91 -24.25 34.72
N PRO A 233 18.81 -24.25 36.06
CA PRO A 233 18.98 -25.46 36.84
C PRO A 233 17.87 -26.45 36.50
N THR A 234 18.24 -27.71 36.26
CA THR A 234 17.28 -28.81 36.08
C THR A 234 16.85 -29.32 37.44
N PHE A 235 15.57 -29.18 37.78
CA PHE A 235 15.02 -29.68 39.04
C PHE A 235 14.34 -31.02 38.84
N LYS A 236 14.60 -31.98 39.73
CA LYS A 236 13.76 -33.17 39.88
C LYS A 236 12.69 -32.93 40.94
N PRO A 237 11.54 -33.62 40.88
CA PRO A 237 10.53 -33.56 41.94
C PRO A 237 11.16 -33.92 43.30
N GLY A 238 11.13 -32.98 44.25
CA GLY A 238 11.70 -33.15 45.60
C GLY A 238 13.08 -32.53 45.83
N ASP A 239 13.73 -31.98 44.80
CA ASP A 239 15.00 -31.26 44.96
C ASP A 239 14.80 -29.95 45.73
N LYS A 240 15.68 -29.70 46.71
CA LYS A 240 15.80 -28.37 47.34
C LYS A 240 16.61 -27.46 46.43
N LEU A 241 16.10 -26.26 46.15
CA LEU A 241 16.86 -25.24 45.42
C LEU A 241 18.16 -24.91 46.17
N LYS A 242 19.30 -24.96 45.48
CA LYS A 242 20.56 -24.46 46.03
C LYS A 242 20.58 -22.95 45.91
N GLU A 243 21.33 -22.28 46.78
CA GLU A 243 21.48 -20.82 46.76
C GLU A 243 22.01 -20.29 45.40
N LYS A 244 22.90 -21.06 44.76
CA LYS A 244 23.39 -20.78 43.40
C LYS A 244 22.26 -20.80 42.35
N ASP A 245 21.34 -21.77 42.46
CA ASP A 245 20.20 -21.91 41.54
C ASP A 245 19.20 -20.77 41.72
N CYS A 246 18.94 -20.37 42.97
CA CYS A 246 18.17 -19.17 43.30
C CYS A 246 18.77 -17.90 42.69
N GLN A 247 20.09 -17.75 42.74
CA GLN A 247 20.77 -16.58 42.18
C GLN A 247 20.62 -16.52 40.66
N VAL A 248 20.80 -17.65 39.96
CA VAL A 248 20.59 -17.73 38.51
C VAL A 248 19.16 -17.34 38.11
N ILE A 249 18.16 -17.80 38.86
CA ILE A 249 16.74 -17.45 38.61
C ILE A 249 16.52 -15.95 38.82
N LYS A 250 17.06 -15.37 39.91
CA LYS A 250 16.99 -13.92 40.19
C LYS A 250 17.65 -13.10 39.08
N ASP A 251 18.81 -13.51 38.60
CA ASP A 251 19.54 -12.80 37.54
C ASP A 251 18.76 -12.83 36.23
N LYS A 252 18.11 -13.96 35.89
CA LYS A 252 17.21 -14.05 34.73
C LYS A 252 15.99 -13.14 34.85
N PHE A 253 15.35 -13.06 36.01
CA PHE A 253 14.24 -12.12 36.25
C PHE A 253 14.69 -10.67 36.13
N LYS A 254 15.87 -10.34 36.69
CA LYS A 254 16.44 -9.00 36.58
C LYS A 254 16.67 -8.62 35.12
N SER A 255 17.33 -9.49 34.35
CA SER A 255 17.58 -9.28 32.92
C SER A 255 16.28 -9.14 32.11
N PHE A 256 15.25 -9.94 32.42
CA PHE A 256 13.93 -9.83 31.79
C PHE A 256 13.30 -8.45 32.06
N ASN A 257 13.26 -8.02 33.31
CA ASN A 257 12.66 -6.74 33.71
C ASN A 257 13.40 -5.55 33.09
N GLU A 258 14.73 -5.58 33.07
CA GLU A 258 15.55 -4.54 32.44
C GLU A 258 15.30 -4.46 30.93
N GLY A 259 15.25 -5.61 30.24
CA GLY A 259 14.96 -5.66 28.81
C GLY A 259 13.55 -5.18 28.46
N LEU A 260 12.56 -5.56 29.28
CA LEU A 260 11.18 -5.12 29.10
C LEU A 260 11.02 -3.61 29.31
N GLU A 261 11.70 -3.04 30.33
CA GLU A 261 11.68 -1.60 30.60
C GLU A 261 12.38 -0.78 29.50
N GLU A 262 13.50 -1.27 28.96
CA GLU A 262 14.19 -0.67 27.81
C GLU A 262 13.28 -0.63 26.59
N LEU A 263 12.63 -1.77 26.29
CA LEU A 263 11.70 -1.89 25.18
C LEU A 263 10.49 -0.97 25.37
N TYR A 264 9.88 -0.95 26.56
CA TYR A 264 8.77 -0.04 26.87
C TYR A 264 9.15 1.43 26.66
N LYS A 265 10.33 1.85 27.15
CA LYS A 265 10.81 3.23 26.98
C LYS A 265 10.98 3.62 25.53
N ALA A 266 11.48 2.71 24.69
CA ALA A 266 11.63 2.93 23.26
C ALA A 266 10.26 2.98 22.56
N GLN A 267 9.39 2.02 22.82
CA GLN A 267 8.20 1.76 22.01
C GLN A 267 6.96 2.55 22.42
N LYS A 268 6.89 3.09 23.65
CA LYS A 268 5.72 3.85 24.13
C LYS A 268 5.36 5.09 23.28
N ALA A 269 6.31 5.61 22.51
CA ALA A 269 6.12 6.77 21.64
C ALA A 269 5.74 6.39 20.20
N TRP A 270 5.73 5.09 19.87
CA TRP A 270 5.44 4.61 18.53
C TRP A 270 3.93 4.48 18.34
N ALA A 271 3.47 4.70 17.11
CA ALA A 271 2.05 4.71 16.80
C ALA A 271 1.71 3.73 15.70
N ILE A 272 0.64 2.97 15.91
CA ILE A 272 0.00 2.11 14.92
C ILE A 272 -1.44 2.61 14.79
N PRO A 273 -1.75 3.52 13.84
CA PRO A 273 -3.06 4.17 13.77
C PRO A 273 -4.20 3.17 13.56
N ASP A 274 -3.94 2.15 12.75
CA ASP A 274 -4.91 1.11 12.42
C ASP A 274 -5.21 0.22 13.64
N ARG A 275 -6.47 0.22 14.07
CA ARG A 275 -6.88 -0.49 15.29
C ARG A 275 -6.73 -2.00 15.18
N GLU A 276 -7.04 -2.58 14.02
CA GLU A 276 -6.99 -4.03 13.82
C GLU A 276 -5.55 -4.51 13.81
N GLN A 277 -4.67 -3.80 13.08
CA GLN A 277 -3.23 -4.10 13.09
C GLN A 277 -2.64 -3.95 14.49
N ARG A 278 -2.97 -2.85 15.19
CA ARG A 278 -2.51 -2.63 16.57
C ARG A 278 -2.95 -3.77 17.49
N GLN A 279 -4.22 -4.15 17.47
CA GLN A 279 -4.72 -5.26 18.28
C GLN A 279 -4.03 -6.59 17.96
N ALA A 280 -3.88 -6.93 16.68
CA ALA A 280 -3.23 -8.17 16.26
C ALA A 280 -1.77 -8.22 16.72
N ILE A 281 -1.05 -7.11 16.60
CA ILE A 281 0.33 -6.99 17.06
C ILE A 281 0.38 -7.09 18.59
N CYS A 282 -0.36 -6.28 19.34
CA CYS A 282 -0.36 -6.37 20.81
C CYS A 282 -0.70 -7.79 21.31
N GLN A 283 -1.64 -8.48 20.67
CA GLN A 283 -1.99 -9.85 21.00
C GLN A 283 -0.84 -10.84 20.74
N ALA A 284 -0.19 -10.76 19.57
CA ALA A 284 0.93 -11.64 19.24
C ALA A 284 2.11 -11.48 20.22
N GLN A 285 2.41 -10.24 20.59
CA GLN A 285 3.46 -9.89 21.54
C GLN A 285 3.14 -10.42 22.94
N ARG A 286 1.89 -10.22 23.39
CA ARG A 286 1.41 -10.75 24.67
C ARG A 286 1.49 -12.26 24.73
N GLU A 287 1.09 -12.95 23.66
CA GLU A 287 1.18 -14.41 23.59
C GLU A 287 2.61 -14.91 23.63
N MET A 288 3.51 -14.30 22.88
CA MET A 288 4.92 -14.68 22.83
C MET A 288 5.58 -14.52 24.21
N VAL A 289 5.42 -13.35 24.84
CA VAL A 289 5.97 -13.09 26.17
C VAL A 289 5.34 -14.00 27.22
N SER A 290 4.01 -14.17 27.19
CA SER A 290 3.28 -15.04 28.12
C SER A 290 3.73 -16.50 28.02
N LYS A 291 3.90 -17.03 26.79
CA LYS A 291 4.39 -18.41 26.56
C LYS A 291 5.80 -18.58 27.11
N ALA A 292 6.72 -17.66 26.82
CA ALA A 292 8.09 -17.72 27.31
C ALA A 292 8.16 -17.64 28.85
N TYR A 293 7.41 -16.69 29.43
CA TYR A 293 7.36 -16.49 30.87
C TYR A 293 6.71 -17.66 31.62
N THR A 294 5.61 -18.21 31.10
CA THR A 294 4.95 -19.39 31.68
C THR A 294 5.86 -20.61 31.64
N ALA A 295 6.53 -20.86 30.51
CA ALA A 295 7.49 -21.95 30.40
C ALA A 295 8.64 -21.79 31.39
N PHE A 296 9.14 -20.57 31.58
CA PHE A 296 10.15 -20.24 32.59
C PHE A 296 9.67 -20.54 34.01
N LEU A 297 8.46 -20.10 34.38
CA LEU A 297 7.89 -20.34 35.71
C LEU A 297 7.66 -21.82 36.01
N LEU A 298 7.12 -22.58 35.06
CA LEU A 298 6.88 -24.01 35.22
C LEU A 298 8.18 -24.78 35.49
N ARG A 299 9.29 -24.32 34.93
CA ARG A 299 10.61 -24.97 35.05
C ARG A 299 11.40 -24.51 36.27
N GLY A 300 11.40 -23.20 36.56
CA GLY A 300 12.21 -22.62 37.62
C GLY A 300 11.52 -22.45 38.97
N VAL A 301 10.18 -22.51 39.02
CA VAL A 301 9.42 -21.88 40.12
C VAL A 301 8.28 -22.76 40.66
N MET A 302 7.93 -23.91 40.08
CA MET A 302 6.92 -24.81 40.72
C MET A 302 7.32 -25.29 42.14
N ALA A 303 8.60 -25.20 42.52
CA ALA A 303 9.08 -25.39 43.90
C ALA A 303 8.93 -24.14 44.80
N TYR A 304 8.69 -22.96 44.22
CA TYR A 304 8.56 -21.64 44.86
C TYR A 304 7.10 -21.09 44.80
N HIS A 305 6.23 -21.71 43.97
CA HIS A 305 4.93 -21.21 43.55
C HIS A 305 3.78 -21.42 44.56
N ARG A 306 4.00 -21.14 45.84
CA ARG A 306 2.90 -20.84 46.76
C ARG A 306 2.80 -19.35 47.11
N ALA A 307 3.71 -18.50 46.59
CA ALA A 307 3.88 -17.14 47.10
C ALA A 307 3.41 -15.97 46.22
N TYR A 308 3.27 -16.11 44.89
CA TYR A 308 2.86 -14.97 44.06
C TYR A 308 1.87 -15.40 42.96
N ASP A 309 0.64 -14.90 43.08
CA ASP A 309 -0.45 -15.13 42.13
C ASP A 309 -0.29 -14.20 40.92
N TRP A 310 0.37 -14.70 39.87
CA TRP A 310 0.65 -13.97 38.63
C TRP A 310 -0.62 -13.57 37.87
N ARG A 311 -1.79 -14.13 38.22
CA ARG A 311 -3.08 -13.74 37.65
C ARG A 311 -3.32 -12.23 37.79
N LEU A 312 -2.78 -11.58 38.80
CA LEU A 312 -2.89 -10.13 38.98
C LEU A 312 -2.10 -9.30 37.96
N LEU A 313 -0.99 -9.83 37.40
CA LEU A 313 -0.19 -9.12 36.38
C LEU A 313 -0.78 -9.26 34.97
N LEU A 314 -1.52 -10.35 34.70
CA LEU A 314 -2.14 -10.60 33.39
C LEU A 314 -3.63 -10.23 33.32
N HIS A 315 -4.33 -10.12 34.45
CA HIS A 315 -5.75 -9.70 34.55
C HIS A 315 -5.96 -8.30 35.15
N SER A 316 -4.90 -7.57 35.48
CA SER A 316 -5.01 -6.12 35.69
C SER A 316 -5.38 -5.46 34.37
N GLU A 317 -6.67 -5.20 34.18
CA GLU A 317 -7.23 -4.32 33.14
C GLU A 317 -6.64 -2.89 33.19
N SER A 318 -5.75 -2.62 34.16
CA SER A 318 -5.21 -1.30 34.51
C SER A 318 -3.75 -1.11 34.12
N THR A 319 -3.06 -2.14 33.63
CA THR A 319 -1.70 -2.00 33.09
C THR A 319 -1.76 -2.03 31.57
N PRO A 320 -1.70 -0.87 30.90
CA PRO A 320 -1.58 -0.84 29.46
C PRO A 320 -0.24 -1.46 29.11
N ILE A 321 -0.28 -2.70 28.63
CA ILE A 321 0.75 -3.21 27.75
C ILE A 321 0.54 -2.43 26.44
N PRO A 322 1.48 -1.57 26.01
CA PRO A 322 1.31 -0.74 24.84
C PRO A 322 1.07 -1.54 23.55
#